data_AF-A0A0F9FVB1-F1
#
_entry.id   AF-A0A0F9FVB1-F1
#
_cell.length_a   1.000
_cell.length_b   1.000
_cell.length_c   1.000
_cell.angle_alpha   90.00
_cell.angle_beta   90.00
_cell.angle_gamma   90.00
#
_symmetry.space_group_name_H-M   'P 1'
#
loop_
_entity.id
_entity.type
_entity.pdbx_description
1 polymer ?
#
loop_
_entity_poly.entity_id
_entity_poly.type
_entity_poly.pdbx_seq_one_letter_code
_entity_poly.pdbx_strand_id
1 'polypeptide(L)'
;SVELMTNQVRGVRKPIESYYSEMQFDPITSVAKGCDRIHNHQTMIGVFTPEKIDQYMIETNDHVIPMLKLARKRFTKQEAAYLNIKHVLMTQMELLQALNPVKESELKLAQ
;
A
#
# COMPACT_ATOMS: atom_id res chain seq x y z
N SER A 1 1.24 -12.73 13.27
CA SER A 1 2.64 -13.21 13.52
C SER A 1 3.64 -12.33 12.75
N VAL A 2 4.86 -12.06 13.26
CA VAL A 2 5.93 -11.33 12.54
C VAL A 2 6.25 -12.00 11.19
N GLU A 3 6.09 -13.31 11.10
CA GLU A 3 6.32 -14.11 9.89
C GLU A 3 5.39 -13.75 8.73
N LEU A 4 4.18 -13.24 9.02
CA LEU A 4 3.27 -12.77 7.97
C LEU A 4 3.72 -11.42 7.41
N MET A 5 4.43 -10.61 8.20
CA MET A 5 4.95 -9.31 7.78
C MET A 5 6.24 -9.42 6.95
N THR A 6 6.95 -10.55 6.96
CA THR A 6 8.12 -10.74 6.10
C THR A 6 7.75 -11.20 4.68
N ASN A 7 8.23 -10.46 3.68
CA ASN A 7 8.09 -10.82 2.27
C ASN A 7 9.19 -11.79 1.78
N GLN A 8 10.17 -12.12 2.62
CA GLN A 8 11.26 -13.04 2.32
C GLN A 8 11.49 -14.00 3.49
N VAL A 9 11.56 -15.29 3.20
CA VAL A 9 11.84 -16.34 4.18
C VAL A 9 13.02 -17.17 3.67
N ARG A 10 14.10 -17.23 4.46
CA ARG A 10 15.32 -17.99 4.12
C ARG A 10 15.85 -17.70 2.70
N GLY A 11 15.85 -16.43 2.30
CA GLY A 11 16.34 -16.00 0.99
C GLY A 11 15.29 -16.03 -0.13
N VAL A 12 14.15 -16.70 0.04
CA VAL A 12 13.11 -16.82 -0.98
C VAL A 12 12.03 -15.76 -0.77
N ARG A 13 11.73 -14.96 -1.80
CA ARG A 13 10.61 -14.01 -1.78
C ARG A 13 9.28 -14.73 -1.96
N LYS A 14 8.29 -14.39 -1.14
CA LYS A 14 6.92 -14.88 -1.30
C LYS A 14 6.30 -14.26 -2.57
N PRO A 15 5.47 -15.01 -3.33
CA PRO A 15 4.61 -14.41 -4.34
C PRO A 15 3.74 -13.32 -3.69
N ILE A 16 3.61 -12.18 -4.38
CA ILE A 16 2.97 -10.99 -3.81
C ILE A 16 1.51 -11.25 -3.45
N GLU A 17 0.81 -12.05 -4.26
CA GLU A 17 -0.58 -12.45 -4.05
C GLU A 17 -0.71 -13.32 -2.79
N SER A 18 0.18 -14.30 -2.60
CA SER A 18 0.20 -15.14 -1.39
C SER A 18 0.46 -14.28 -0.15
N TYR A 19 1.43 -13.37 -0.25
CA TYR A 19 1.83 -12.51 0.86
C TYR A 19 0.67 -11.66 1.40
N TYR A 20 -0.06 -10.97 0.52
CA TYR A 20 -1.20 -10.14 0.93
C TYR A 20 -2.45 -10.96 1.25
N SER A 21 -2.67 -12.08 0.55
CA SER A 21 -3.83 -12.93 0.81
C SER A 21 -3.74 -13.63 2.17
N GLU A 22 -2.55 -13.98 2.65
CA GLU A 22 -2.36 -14.55 4.00
C GLU A 22 -2.69 -13.54 5.11
N MET A 23 -2.25 -12.28 4.96
CA MET A 23 -2.46 -11.24 5.98
C MET A 23 -3.93 -10.89 6.21
N GLN A 24 -4.81 -11.09 5.22
CA GLN A 24 -6.24 -10.77 5.37
C GLN A 24 -6.90 -11.61 6.49
N PHE A 25 -6.26 -12.70 6.92
CA PHE A 25 -6.74 -13.63 7.95
C PHE A 25 -6.12 -13.38 9.33
N ASP A 26 -5.29 -12.34 9.48
CA ASP A 26 -4.71 -11.95 10.77
C ASP A 26 -5.06 -10.47 11.06
N PRO A 27 -5.81 -10.18 12.15
CA PRO A 27 -6.30 -8.84 12.45
C PRO A 27 -5.17 -7.86 12.78
N ILE A 28 -4.05 -8.35 13.29
CA ILE A 28 -2.92 -7.50 13.68
C ILE A 28 -2.10 -7.14 12.45
N THR A 29 -1.72 -8.13 11.64
CA THR A 29 -0.83 -7.90 10.50
C THR A 29 -1.53 -7.18 9.36
N SER A 30 -2.83 -7.42 9.16
CA SER A 30 -3.60 -6.65 8.16
C SER A 30 -3.62 -5.15 8.47
N VAL A 31 -3.82 -4.77 9.75
CA VAL A 31 -3.75 -3.38 10.19
C VAL A 31 -2.32 -2.84 10.11
N ALA A 32 -1.36 -3.57 10.66
CA ALA A 32 0.04 -3.16 10.66
C ALA A 32 0.59 -2.93 9.24
N LYS A 33 0.21 -3.77 8.27
CA LYS A 33 0.61 -3.59 6.87
C LYS A 33 -0.01 -2.36 6.23
N GLY A 34 -1.25 -2.03 6.62
CA GLY A 34 -1.89 -0.78 6.24
C GLY A 34 -1.11 0.43 6.74
N CYS A 35 -0.74 0.45 8.03
CA CYS A 35 0.05 1.52 8.63
C CYS A 35 1.46 1.65 8.04
N ASP A 36 2.14 0.52 7.79
CA ASP A 36 3.43 0.46 7.08
C ASP A 36 3.31 1.12 5.70
N ARG A 37 2.23 0.85 4.97
CA ARG A 37 2.02 1.47 3.65
C ARG A 37 1.76 2.97 3.72
N ILE A 38 1.00 3.44 4.71
CA ILE A 38 0.79 4.88 4.96
C ILE A 38 2.14 5.58 5.19
N HIS A 39 2.98 5.02 6.05
CA HIS A 39 4.30 5.58 6.30
C HIS A 39 5.13 5.64 5.01
N ASN A 40 5.15 4.57 4.21
CA ASN A 40 5.88 4.54 2.94
C ASN A 40 5.40 5.62 1.96
N HIS A 41 4.09 5.83 1.84
CA HIS A 41 3.52 6.91 1.01
C HIS A 41 3.94 8.30 1.49
N GLN A 42 4.02 8.51 2.81
CA GLN A 42 4.43 9.78 3.40
C GLN A 42 5.92 10.08 3.23
N THR A 43 6.79 9.06 3.18
CA THR A 43 8.24 9.24 3.19
C THR A 43 8.93 9.05 1.84
N MET A 44 8.22 8.61 0.80
CA MET A 44 8.86 8.27 -0.48
C MET A 44 9.20 9.48 -1.37
N ILE A 45 8.53 10.62 -1.21
CA ILE A 45 8.83 11.83 -1.98
C ILE A 45 10.25 12.32 -1.67
N GLY A 46 11.05 12.54 -2.72
CA GLY A 46 12.46 12.95 -2.60
C GLY A 46 13.43 11.82 -2.24
N VAL A 47 12.93 10.61 -1.93
CA VAL A 47 13.75 9.44 -1.59
C VAL A 47 13.69 8.37 -2.67
N PHE A 48 12.52 8.15 -3.27
CA PHE A 48 12.31 7.13 -4.30
C PHE A 48 12.33 7.76 -5.71
N THR A 49 12.69 6.94 -6.70
CA THR A 49 12.53 7.33 -8.11
C THR A 49 11.04 7.33 -8.49
N PRO A 50 10.64 8.06 -9.55
CA PRO A 50 9.25 8.06 -10.02
C PRO A 50 8.69 6.66 -10.31
N GLU A 51 9.47 5.79 -10.94
CA GLU A 51 9.04 4.42 -11.29
C GLU A 51 8.78 3.58 -10.03
N LYS A 52 9.60 3.79 -8.99
CA LYS A 52 9.43 3.11 -7.70
C LYS A 52 8.22 3.64 -6.95
N ILE A 53 7.92 4.94 -7.05
CA ILE A 53 6.69 5.53 -6.54
C ILE A 53 5.49 4.86 -7.22
N ASP A 54 5.48 4.82 -8.55
CA ASP A 54 4.39 4.19 -9.33
C ASP A 54 4.21 2.71 -8.98
N GLN A 55 5.31 1.96 -8.81
CA GLN A 55 5.24 0.58 -8.35
C GLN A 55 4.54 0.45 -7.00
N TYR A 56 4.85 1.34 -6.04
CA TYR A 56 4.22 1.33 -4.71
C TYR A 56 2.75 1.73 -4.79
N MET A 57 2.37 2.59 -5.74
CA MET A 57 1.00 3.01 -5.99
C MET A 57 0.16 1.84 -6.56
N ILE A 58 0.69 1.16 -7.57
CA ILE A 58 0.08 -0.05 -8.17
C ILE A 58 -0.09 -1.12 -7.09
N GLU A 59 0.96 -1.44 -6.34
CA GLU A 59 0.89 -2.44 -5.28
C GLU A 59 -0.14 -2.08 -4.20
N THR A 60 -0.27 -0.79 -3.87
CA THR A 60 -1.28 -0.35 -2.89
C THR A 60 -2.70 -0.57 -3.42
N ASN A 61 -2.94 -0.21 -4.68
CA ASN A 61 -4.24 -0.37 -5.32
C ASN A 61 -4.63 -1.84 -5.49
N ASP A 62 -3.71 -2.66 -5.96
CA ASP A 62 -4.00 -4.01 -6.46
C ASP A 62 -3.94 -5.06 -5.34
N HIS A 63 -3.22 -4.78 -4.25
CA HIS A 63 -3.03 -5.76 -3.18
C HIS A 63 -3.39 -5.23 -1.79
N VAL A 64 -2.88 -4.06 -1.39
CA VAL A 64 -3.08 -3.56 -0.01
C VAL A 64 -4.54 -3.20 0.24
N ILE A 65 -5.17 -2.41 -0.64
CA ILE A 65 -6.58 -2.00 -0.47
C ILE A 65 -7.53 -3.21 -0.52
N PRO A 66 -7.40 -4.17 -1.46
CA PRO A 66 -8.18 -5.41 -1.44
C PRO A 66 -8.01 -6.22 -0.15
N MET A 67 -6.78 -6.37 0.33
CA MET A 67 -6.48 -7.05 1.60
C MET A 67 -7.21 -6.38 2.77
N LEU A 68 -7.13 -5.05 2.89
CA LEU A 68 -7.83 -4.28 3.94
C LEU A 68 -9.37 -4.43 3.83
N LYS A 69 -9.92 -4.43 2.62
CA LYS A 69 -11.36 -4.63 2.38
C LYS A 69 -11.82 -6.02 2.85
N LEU A 70 -11.02 -7.06 2.59
CA LEU A 70 -11.32 -8.43 3.00
C LEU A 70 -11.16 -8.60 4.51
N ALA A 71 -10.07 -8.08 5.10
CA ALA A 71 -9.84 -8.08 6.54
C ALA A 71 -10.97 -7.37 7.30
N ARG A 72 -11.44 -6.21 6.83
CA ARG A 72 -12.58 -5.48 7.43
C ARG A 72 -13.84 -6.34 7.53
N LYS A 73 -14.14 -7.15 6.51
CA LYS A 73 -15.32 -8.04 6.52
C LYS A 73 -15.18 -9.16 7.55
N ARG A 74 -13.95 -9.56 7.90
CA ARG A 74 -13.65 -10.64 8.85
C ARG A 74 -13.55 -10.11 10.29
N PHE A 75 -12.97 -8.94 10.46
CA PHE A 75 -12.62 -8.36 11.76
C PHE A 75 -13.44 -7.11 12.04
N THR A 76 -14.76 -7.28 12.16
CA THR A 76 -15.73 -6.18 12.28
C THR A 76 -15.48 -5.28 13.49
N LYS A 77 -14.92 -5.80 14.59
CA LYS A 77 -14.54 -5.01 15.77
C LYS A 77 -13.48 -3.94 15.47
N GLN A 78 -12.70 -4.10 14.40
CA GLN A 78 -11.65 -3.18 13.97
C GLN A 78 -12.04 -2.41 12.70
N GLU A 79 -13.31 -2.42 12.31
CA GLU A 79 -13.79 -1.82 11.06
C GLU A 79 -13.34 -0.37 10.88
N ALA A 80 -13.44 0.45 11.93
CA ALA A 80 -13.02 1.85 11.91
C ALA A 80 -11.53 2.01 11.53
N ALA A 81 -10.66 1.11 12.01
CA ALA A 81 -9.24 1.15 11.67
C ALA A 81 -9.01 0.89 10.18
N TYR A 82 -9.64 -0.14 9.61
CA TYR A 82 -9.51 -0.45 8.19
C TYR A 82 -10.06 0.65 7.29
N LEU A 83 -11.20 1.24 7.65
CA LEU A 83 -11.79 2.34 6.91
C LEU A 83 -10.90 3.58 6.95
N ASN A 84 -10.37 3.93 8.11
CA ASN A 84 -9.45 5.06 8.25
C ASN A 84 -8.17 4.84 7.45
N ILE A 85 -7.54 3.66 7.57
CA ILE A 85 -6.32 3.33 6.82
C ILE A 85 -6.58 3.43 5.32
N LYS A 86 -7.67 2.82 4.82
CA LYS A 86 -8.02 2.89 3.41
C LYS A 86 -8.23 4.34 2.96
N HIS A 87 -8.93 5.15 3.76
CA HIS A 87 -9.18 6.55 3.43
C HIS A 87 -7.86 7.33 3.30
N VAL A 88 -6.98 7.23 4.30
CA VAL A 88 -5.66 7.88 4.28
C VAL A 88 -4.86 7.44 3.05
N LEU A 89 -4.77 6.15 2.78
CA LEU A 89 -4.07 5.63 1.59
C LEU A 89 -4.61 6.22 0.29
N MET A 90 -5.94 6.25 0.10
CA MET A 90 -6.53 6.83 -1.12
C MET A 90 -6.20 8.32 -1.26
N THR A 91 -6.34 9.10 -0.18
CA THR A 91 -6.03 10.54 -0.21
C THR A 91 -4.54 10.81 -0.49
N GLN A 92 -3.65 10.00 0.07
CA GLN A 92 -2.22 10.11 -0.18
C GLN A 92 -1.88 9.75 -1.62
N MET A 93 -2.48 8.68 -2.15
CA MET A 93 -2.33 8.29 -3.55
C MET A 93 -2.73 9.41 -4.51
N GLU A 94 -3.86 10.07 -4.27
CA GLU A 94 -4.30 11.22 -5.07
C GLU A 94 -3.31 12.38 -5.01
N LEU A 95 -2.81 12.71 -3.81
CA LEU A 95 -1.80 13.75 -3.62
C LEU A 95 -0.49 13.41 -4.33
N LEU A 96 -0.01 12.17 -4.21
CA LEU A 96 1.22 11.70 -4.84
C LEU A 96 1.10 11.74 -6.36
N GLN A 97 -0.06 11.39 -6.93
CA GLN A 97 -0.32 11.52 -8.36
C GLN A 97 -0.34 12.98 -8.83
N ALA A 98 -0.79 13.91 -7.99
CA ALA A 98 -0.76 15.35 -8.30
C ALA A 98 0.66 15.93 -8.22
N LEU A 99 1.51 15.38 -7.35
CA LEU A 99 2.89 15.82 -7.16
C LEU A 99 3.90 15.12 -8.08
N ASN A 100 3.54 13.99 -8.71
CA ASN A 100 4.48 13.22 -9.51
C ASN A 100 4.90 13.98 -10.80
N PRO A 101 6.18 14.36 -10.96
CA PRO A 101 6.64 15.23 -12.05
C PRO A 101 6.58 14.60 -13.45
N VAL A 102 6.30 13.30 -13.59
CA VAL A 102 6.11 12.64 -14.89
C VAL A 102 5.00 13.32 -15.71
N LYS A 103 3.93 13.81 -15.04
CA LYS A 103 2.90 14.62 -15.71
C LYS A 103 3.40 16.00 -16.13
N GLU A 104 4.32 16.60 -15.40
CA GLU A 104 4.84 17.94 -15.71
C GLU A 104 5.69 17.94 -16.98
N SER A 105 6.46 16.88 -17.24
CA SER A 105 7.20 16.72 -18.51
C SER A 105 6.29 16.45 -19.71
N GLU A 106 5.22 15.68 -19.55
CA GLU A 106 4.25 15.40 -20.62
C GLU A 106 3.41 16.64 -20.97
N LEU A 107 3.02 17.45 -19.97
CA LEU A 107 2.32 18.72 -20.18
C LEU A 107 3.20 19.78 -20.87
N LYS A 108 4.51 19.80 -20.58
CA LYS A 108 5.46 20.73 -21.24
C LYS A 108 5.79 20.34 -22.69
N LEU A 109 5.56 19.09 -23.09
CA LEU A 109 5.74 18.63 -24.47
C LEU A 109 4.48 18.78 -25.33
N ALA A 110 3.33 19.05 -24.72
CA ALA A 110 2.03 19.21 -25.38
C ALA A 110 1.60 20.68 -25.55
N GLN A 111 2.48 21.65 -25.20
CA GLN A 111 2.32 23.10 -25.37
C GLN A 111 3.33 23.62 -26.39
#